data_AF-Q5FM29-F1
#
_entry.id   AF-Q5FM29-F1
#
_cell.length_a   1.000
_cell.length_b   1.000
_cell.length_c   1.000
_cell.angle_alpha   90.00
_cell.angle_beta   90.00
_cell.angle_gamma   90.00
#
_symmetry.space_group_name_H-M   'P 1'
#
loop_
_entity.id
_entity.type
_entity.pdbx_description
1 polymer ?
#
loop_
_entity_poly.entity_id
_entity_poly.type
_entity_poly.pdbx_seq_one_letter_code
_entity_poly.pdbx_strand_id
1 'polypeptide(L)'
;MGKKKRKKVLKEVKAIEEIVGFLFENTTYYYLDTVPETINAESSYYDGYQTWRDKSYLPAFAEGATRVVFAMMEYNYAEVYLEPDCWPKKKSKYSKYLGKNIRNIGFDKLEKIIKHIILKWQGKLIIKLIDKKHREFFIEIADEWETSFYNLTGKNLKLVKKLVQSEGLFLQKVKNRRWDWDDLPKSWQDKSYKKWKKFYHK
;
A
#
# COMPACT_ATOMS: atom_id res chain seq x y z
N MET A 1 16.41 3.92 -22.20
CA MET A 1 15.77 2.61 -21.90
C MET A 1 14.98 2.16 -23.11
N GLY A 2 15.21 0.94 -23.62
CA GLY A 2 14.53 0.46 -24.84
C GLY A 2 13.02 0.19 -24.66
N LYS A 3 12.24 0.37 -25.73
CA LYS A 3 10.77 0.19 -25.75
C LYS A 3 10.29 -1.17 -25.20
N LYS A 4 11.03 -2.27 -25.48
CA LYS A 4 10.69 -3.62 -24.98
C LYS A 4 10.79 -3.74 -23.45
N LYS A 5 11.84 -3.19 -22.83
CA LYS A 5 12.05 -3.24 -21.37
C LYS A 5 10.94 -2.47 -20.63
N ARG A 6 10.53 -1.31 -21.15
CA ARG A 6 9.41 -0.52 -20.61
C ARG A 6 8.07 -1.27 -20.68
N LYS A 7 7.76 -1.93 -21.80
CA LYS A 7 6.54 -2.75 -21.92
C LYS A 7 6.52 -3.91 -20.91
N LYS A 8 7.66 -4.53 -20.63
CA LYS A 8 7.75 -5.61 -19.64
C LYS A 8 7.45 -5.11 -18.23
N VAL A 9 8.06 -4.01 -17.79
CA VAL A 9 7.83 -3.48 -16.44
C VAL A 9 6.40 -2.98 -16.27
N LEU A 10 5.78 -2.38 -17.30
CA LEU A 10 4.36 -2.01 -17.22
C LEU A 10 3.44 -3.23 -17.02
N LYS A 11 3.76 -4.38 -17.62
CA LYS A 11 3.03 -5.62 -17.35
C LYS A 11 3.26 -6.12 -15.93
N GLU A 12 4.46 -5.98 -15.38
CA GLU A 12 4.79 -6.35 -14.00
C GLU A 12 4.03 -5.47 -12.99
N VAL A 13 3.97 -4.15 -13.21
CA VAL A 13 3.19 -3.21 -12.39
C VAL A 13 1.71 -3.59 -12.41
N LYS A 14 1.15 -3.83 -13.59
CA LYS A 14 -0.25 -4.26 -13.73
C LYS A 14 -0.53 -5.58 -12.99
N ALA A 15 0.39 -6.54 -13.06
CA ALA A 15 0.25 -7.80 -12.32
C ALA A 15 0.31 -7.59 -10.80
N ILE A 16 1.11 -6.64 -10.31
CA ILE A 16 1.14 -6.27 -8.89
C ILE A 16 -0.19 -5.62 -8.48
N GLU A 17 -0.74 -4.71 -9.29
CA GLU A 17 -2.05 -4.10 -9.06
C GLU A 17 -3.17 -5.15 -8.98
N GLU A 18 -3.18 -6.12 -9.90
CA GLU A 18 -4.13 -7.24 -9.87
C GLU A 18 -4.00 -8.07 -8.58
N ILE A 19 -2.78 -8.29 -8.08
CA ILE A 19 -2.55 -8.98 -6.80
C ILE A 19 -3.07 -8.15 -5.63
N VAL A 20 -2.77 -6.85 -5.59
CA VAL A 20 -3.22 -5.96 -4.51
C VAL A 20 -4.74 -5.87 -4.48
N GLY A 21 -5.38 -5.68 -5.65
CA GLY A 21 -6.84 -5.66 -5.76
C GLY A 21 -7.47 -6.97 -5.28
N PHE A 22 -6.89 -8.11 -5.66
CA PHE A 22 -7.33 -9.41 -5.14
C PHE A 22 -7.21 -9.49 -3.60
N LEU A 23 -6.07 -9.07 -3.04
CA LEU A 23 -5.83 -9.10 -1.59
C LEU A 23 -6.81 -8.18 -0.85
N PHE A 24 -7.09 -7.00 -1.38
CA PHE A 24 -8.07 -6.06 -0.84
C PHE A 24 -9.47 -6.71 -0.75
N GLU A 25 -9.91 -7.37 -1.82
CA GLU A 25 -11.24 -7.98 -1.89
C GLU A 25 -11.38 -9.27 -1.07
N ASN A 26 -10.29 -10.04 -0.92
CA ASN A 26 -10.36 -11.44 -0.48
C ASN A 26 -9.60 -11.74 0.81
N THR A 27 -8.88 -10.77 1.39
CA THR A 27 -8.07 -11.04 2.58
C THR A 27 -8.25 -9.97 3.65
N THR A 28 -7.87 -10.31 4.88
CA THR A 28 -7.67 -9.30 5.92
C THR A 28 -6.51 -8.41 5.52
N TYR A 29 -6.73 -7.10 5.58
CA TYR A 29 -5.70 -6.09 5.41
C TYR A 29 -5.70 -5.12 6.59
N TYR A 30 -4.70 -4.26 6.64
CA TYR A 30 -4.58 -3.23 7.66
C TYR A 30 -4.43 -1.87 7.00
N TYR A 31 -4.88 -0.80 7.65
CA TYR A 31 -4.61 0.56 7.18
C TYR A 31 -4.14 1.46 8.34
N LEU A 32 -3.43 2.52 7.99
CA LEU A 32 -3.02 3.55 8.93
C LEU A 32 -4.16 4.53 9.16
N ASP A 33 -4.33 4.94 10.41
CA ASP A 33 -5.26 6.00 10.78
C ASP A 33 -4.66 6.87 11.88
N THR A 34 -5.22 8.06 12.07
CA THR A 34 -4.88 8.96 13.19
C THR A 34 -5.77 8.73 14.40
N VAL A 35 -6.79 7.87 14.27
CA VAL A 35 -7.69 7.49 15.37
C VAL A 35 -7.62 5.98 15.62
N PRO A 36 -7.82 5.53 16.87
CA PRO A 36 -7.72 4.11 17.22
C PRO A 36 -8.85 3.26 16.64
N GLU A 37 -10.02 3.87 16.41
CA GLU A 37 -11.23 3.19 15.94
C GLU A 37 -11.98 4.10 14.96
N THR A 38 -12.72 3.49 14.04
CA THR A 38 -13.58 4.21 13.09
C THR A 38 -14.61 5.07 13.82
N ILE A 39 -14.65 6.36 13.48
CA ILE A 39 -15.66 7.29 13.99
C ILE A 39 -16.95 7.05 13.20
N ASN A 40 -17.96 6.43 13.82
CA ASN A 40 -19.23 6.07 13.18
C ASN A 40 -20.29 7.20 13.23
N ALA A 41 -19.92 8.39 13.66
CA ALA A 41 -20.83 9.54 13.72
C ALA A 41 -20.95 10.18 12.34
N GLU A 42 -22.00 9.87 11.60
CA GLU A 42 -22.25 10.41 10.25
C GLU A 42 -22.28 11.95 10.22
N SER A 43 -22.72 12.58 11.32
CA SER A 43 -22.69 14.03 11.49
C SER A 43 -21.28 14.64 11.47
N SER A 44 -20.24 13.87 11.82
CA SER A 44 -18.84 14.33 11.83
C SER A 44 -18.28 14.63 10.43
N TYR A 45 -18.93 14.12 9.38
CA TYR A 45 -18.59 14.49 8.02
C TYR A 45 -19.14 15.87 7.65
N TYR A 46 -20.29 16.24 8.20
CA TYR A 46 -21.02 17.46 7.88
C TYR A 46 -20.74 18.64 8.82
N ASP A 47 -20.15 18.39 10.00
CA ASP A 47 -19.81 19.42 11.00
C ASP A 47 -18.44 20.09 10.78
N GLY A 48 -17.72 19.70 9.74
CA GLY A 48 -16.40 20.25 9.39
C GLY A 48 -15.22 19.58 10.10
N TYR A 49 -15.44 18.54 10.91
CA TYR A 49 -14.37 17.79 11.56
C TYR A 49 -13.41 17.16 10.54
N GLN A 50 -13.91 16.59 9.44
CA GLN A 50 -13.06 16.04 8.38
C GLN A 50 -12.18 17.12 7.73
N THR A 51 -12.74 18.27 7.37
CA THR A 51 -11.98 19.41 6.84
C THR A 51 -10.90 19.89 7.82
N TRP A 52 -11.23 19.93 9.11
CA TRP A 52 -10.27 20.28 10.14
C TRP A 52 -9.17 19.22 10.30
N ARG A 53 -9.50 17.91 10.23
CA ARG A 53 -8.52 16.81 10.22
C ARG A 53 -7.58 16.92 9.02
N ASP A 54 -8.11 17.15 7.83
CA ASP A 54 -7.30 17.28 6.61
C ASP A 54 -6.32 18.44 6.72
N LYS A 55 -6.77 19.57 7.28
CA LYS A 55 -5.90 20.73 7.50
C LYS A 55 -4.87 20.51 8.61
N SER A 56 -5.27 19.87 9.71
CA SER A 56 -4.49 19.87 10.96
C SER A 56 -3.60 18.64 11.11
N TYR A 57 -4.05 17.48 10.64
CA TYR A 57 -3.39 16.19 10.86
C TYR A 57 -2.82 15.57 9.59
N LEU A 58 -3.38 15.83 8.39
CA LEU A 58 -2.93 15.16 7.16
C LEU A 58 -1.43 15.38 6.88
N PRO A 59 -0.84 16.58 7.10
CA PRO A 59 0.60 16.75 6.99
C PRO A 59 1.38 15.85 7.95
N ALA A 60 0.99 15.78 9.22
CA ALA A 60 1.66 14.93 10.21
C ALA A 60 1.49 13.44 9.91
N PHE A 61 0.33 13.03 9.40
CA PHE A 61 0.10 11.68 8.90
C PHE A 61 0.99 11.35 7.72
N ALA A 62 1.11 12.25 6.74
CA ALA A 62 1.99 12.05 5.60
C ALA A 62 3.46 11.83 6.03
N GLU A 63 3.92 12.56 7.04
CA GLU A 63 5.23 12.36 7.67
C GLU A 63 5.36 10.97 8.33
N GLY A 64 4.40 10.61 9.19
CA GLY A 64 4.40 9.34 9.91
C GLY A 64 4.32 8.13 8.97
N ALA A 65 3.39 8.16 8.01
CA ALA A 65 3.26 7.14 6.98
C ALA A 65 4.55 6.99 6.17
N THR A 66 5.18 8.10 5.78
CA THR A 66 6.47 8.07 5.06
C THR A 66 7.57 7.40 5.89
N ARG A 67 7.70 7.73 7.18
CA ARG A 67 8.71 7.12 8.07
C ARG A 67 8.47 5.62 8.28
N VAL A 68 7.22 5.21 8.48
CA VAL A 68 6.84 3.79 8.57
C VAL A 68 7.23 3.05 7.29
N VAL A 69 6.89 3.60 6.13
CA VAL A 69 7.20 3.01 4.82
C VAL A 69 8.71 2.89 4.61
N PHE A 70 9.49 3.94 4.89
CA PHE A 70 10.94 3.91 4.75
C PHE A 70 11.58 2.90 5.69
N ALA A 71 11.16 2.84 6.95
CA ALA A 71 11.64 1.81 7.88
C ALA A 71 11.35 0.41 7.33
N MET A 72 10.13 0.15 6.84
CA MET A 72 9.77 -1.15 6.27
C MET A 72 10.59 -1.51 5.03
N MET A 73 10.95 -0.53 4.20
CA MET A 73 11.84 -0.70 3.05
C MET A 73 13.30 -0.95 3.40
N GLU A 74 13.73 -0.61 4.61
CA GLU A 74 15.08 -0.89 5.11
C GLU A 74 15.15 -2.23 5.84
N TYR A 75 14.07 -2.63 6.53
CA TYR A 75 13.98 -3.97 7.15
C TYR A 75 13.80 -5.11 6.15
N ASN A 76 13.39 -4.82 4.90
CA ASN A 76 13.03 -5.82 3.89
C ASN A 76 13.59 -5.43 2.52
N TYR A 77 13.72 -6.40 1.61
CA TYR A 77 13.93 -6.04 0.20
C TYR A 77 12.67 -5.35 -0.32
N ALA A 78 12.82 -4.27 -1.07
CA ALA A 78 11.71 -3.43 -1.50
C ALA A 78 11.78 -3.06 -2.98
N GLU A 79 10.64 -3.13 -3.64
CA GLU A 79 10.41 -2.56 -4.97
C GLU A 79 9.29 -1.53 -4.88
N VAL A 80 9.49 -0.38 -5.52
CA VAL A 80 8.56 0.74 -5.41
C VAL A 80 8.06 1.10 -6.80
N TYR A 81 6.75 1.13 -6.98
CA TYR A 81 6.09 1.35 -8.26
C TYR A 81 5.03 2.44 -8.15
N LEU A 82 5.06 3.39 -9.09
CA LEU A 82 4.03 4.41 -9.26
C LEU A 82 3.00 3.89 -10.27
N GLU A 83 1.72 3.89 -9.90
CA GLU A 83 0.62 3.45 -10.75
C GLU A 83 0.49 4.36 -12.00
N PRO A 84 0.27 3.79 -13.19
CA PRO A 84 0.19 4.53 -14.45
C PRO A 84 -1.14 5.25 -14.72
N ASP A 85 -2.24 4.83 -14.10
CA ASP A 85 -3.61 5.17 -14.57
C ASP A 85 -4.27 6.35 -13.84
N CYS A 86 -3.72 6.80 -12.72
CA CYS A 86 -4.29 7.86 -11.87
C CYS A 86 -3.79 9.29 -12.22
N TRP A 87 -3.15 9.51 -13.38
CA TRP A 87 -2.70 10.84 -13.80
C TRP A 87 -3.26 11.23 -15.16
N PRO A 88 -3.71 12.49 -15.38
CA PRO A 88 -3.97 12.98 -16.72
C PRO A 88 -2.72 12.74 -17.58
N LYS A 89 -2.91 12.05 -18.70
CA LYS A 89 -1.88 11.50 -19.63
C LYS A 89 -0.87 12.55 -20.16
N LYS A 90 -0.97 13.82 -19.75
CA LYS A 90 -0.08 14.93 -20.11
C LYS A 90 0.43 15.64 -18.85
N LYS A 91 1.76 15.54 -18.62
CA LYS A 91 2.61 16.44 -17.82
C LYS A 91 2.59 16.36 -16.26
N SER A 92 2.53 15.17 -15.65
CA SER A 92 3.06 15.03 -14.28
C SER A 92 4.58 15.15 -14.26
N LYS A 93 5.16 15.87 -13.28
CA LYS A 93 6.61 15.85 -13.01
C LYS A 93 7.13 14.45 -12.64
N TYR A 94 6.23 13.54 -12.23
CA TYR A 94 6.55 12.15 -11.86
C TYR A 94 6.32 11.14 -13.00
N SER A 95 5.80 11.57 -14.15
CA SER A 95 5.56 10.70 -15.31
C SER A 95 6.81 9.93 -15.78
N LYS A 96 8.00 10.50 -15.56
CA LYS A 96 9.30 9.87 -15.85
C LYS A 96 9.59 8.61 -15.03
N TYR A 97 8.86 8.38 -13.94
CA TYR A 97 8.98 7.25 -13.04
C TYR A 97 8.04 6.09 -13.36
N LEU A 98 7.02 6.32 -14.19
CA LEU A 98 6.03 5.31 -14.56
C LEU A 98 6.64 4.09 -15.24
N GLY A 99 6.17 2.90 -14.82
CA GLY A 99 6.63 1.62 -15.33
C GLY A 99 8.11 1.35 -15.03
N LYS A 100 8.59 1.75 -13.85
CA LYS A 100 9.95 1.49 -13.35
C LYS A 100 9.89 1.20 -11.86
N ASN A 101 10.75 0.29 -11.38
CA ASN A 101 11.06 0.24 -9.96
C ASN A 101 11.86 1.50 -9.59
N ILE A 102 11.31 2.34 -8.72
CA ILE A 102 11.89 3.61 -8.29
C ILE A 102 12.50 3.57 -6.89
N ARG A 103 12.69 2.39 -6.29
CA ARG A 103 13.32 2.22 -4.97
C ARG A 103 14.62 3.02 -4.79
N ASN A 104 15.41 3.14 -5.85
CA ASN A 104 16.77 3.69 -5.82
C ASN A 104 16.86 5.16 -6.28
N ILE A 105 15.75 5.90 -6.37
CA ILE A 105 15.81 7.33 -6.75
C ILE A 105 16.29 8.26 -5.62
N GLY A 106 16.42 7.73 -4.41
CA GLY A 106 16.78 8.43 -3.17
C GLY A 106 15.57 8.73 -2.29
N PHE A 107 15.75 8.68 -0.97
CA PHE A 107 14.67 8.89 0.02
C PHE A 107 14.01 10.26 -0.11
N ASP A 108 14.77 11.34 -0.25
CA ASP A 108 14.22 12.70 -0.42
C ASP A 108 13.27 12.81 -1.63
N LYS A 109 13.53 12.04 -2.70
CA LYS A 109 12.67 12.04 -3.89
C LYS A 109 11.44 11.16 -3.70
N LEU A 110 11.60 10.01 -3.02
CA LEU A 110 10.47 9.15 -2.68
C LEU A 110 9.52 9.85 -1.70
N GLU A 111 10.05 10.54 -0.71
CA GLU A 111 9.30 11.31 0.27
C GLU A 111 8.44 12.37 -0.43
N LYS A 112 9.02 13.11 -1.37
CA LYS A 112 8.29 14.09 -2.19
C LYS A 112 7.19 13.45 -3.03
N ILE A 113 7.32 12.19 -3.44
CA ILE A 113 6.27 11.47 -4.18
C ILE A 113 5.18 11.03 -3.21
N ILE A 114 5.53 10.37 -2.09
CA ILE A 114 4.59 9.89 -1.08
C ILE A 114 3.74 11.04 -0.54
N LYS A 115 4.39 12.12 -0.09
CA LYS A 115 3.68 13.32 0.41
C LYS A 115 2.84 13.98 -0.66
N HIS A 116 3.26 13.95 -1.93
CA HIS A 116 2.43 14.48 -3.02
C HIS A 116 1.15 13.65 -3.18
N ILE A 117 1.25 12.32 -3.16
CA ILE A 117 0.08 11.43 -3.29
C ILE A 117 -0.91 11.72 -2.14
N ILE A 118 -0.42 11.67 -0.91
CA ILE A 118 -1.23 11.87 0.30
C ILE A 118 -1.86 13.28 0.34
N LEU A 119 -1.09 14.34 0.07
CA LEU A 119 -1.54 15.73 0.27
C LEU A 119 -2.25 16.34 -0.94
N LYS A 120 -2.14 15.74 -2.12
CA LYS A 120 -2.72 16.29 -3.37
C LYS A 120 -3.73 15.36 -4.01
N TRP A 121 -3.95 14.18 -3.43
CA TRP A 121 -4.96 13.20 -3.86
C TRP A 121 -4.75 12.85 -5.32
N GLN A 122 -3.50 12.52 -5.61
CA GLN A 122 -3.02 12.30 -6.95
C GLN A 122 -2.04 11.16 -6.94
N GLY A 123 -2.55 10.02 -7.38
CA GLY A 123 -1.73 8.88 -7.75
C GLY A 123 -1.82 7.76 -6.74
N LYS A 124 -1.08 6.70 -7.04
CA LYS A 124 -0.94 5.58 -6.14
C LYS A 124 0.47 5.04 -6.20
N LEU A 125 0.99 4.69 -5.03
CA LEU A 125 2.30 4.06 -4.89
C LEU A 125 2.10 2.67 -4.32
N ILE A 126 2.59 1.66 -5.03
CA ILE A 126 2.64 0.30 -4.53
C ILE A 126 4.09 -0.04 -4.19
N ILE A 127 4.31 -0.44 -2.95
CA ILE A 127 5.60 -0.93 -2.46
C ILE A 127 5.46 -2.43 -2.22
N LYS A 128 6.15 -3.22 -3.03
CA LYS A 128 6.29 -4.66 -2.84
C LYS A 128 7.46 -4.91 -1.90
N LEU A 129 7.22 -5.61 -0.80
CA LEU A 129 8.23 -5.98 0.19
C LEU A 129 8.42 -7.48 0.22
N ILE A 130 9.68 -7.91 0.38
CA ILE A 130 10.05 -9.32 0.49
C ILE A 130 10.88 -9.50 1.75
N ASP A 131 10.39 -10.32 2.67
CA ASP A 131 11.09 -10.59 3.93
C ASP A 131 12.26 -11.58 3.76
N LYS A 132 13.03 -11.79 4.84
CA LYS A 132 14.16 -12.74 4.85
C LYS A 132 13.78 -14.20 4.58
N LYS A 133 12.49 -14.54 4.67
CA LYS A 133 11.93 -15.85 4.34
C LYS A 133 11.29 -15.86 2.96
N HIS A 134 11.59 -14.87 2.11
CA HIS A 134 11.04 -14.73 0.76
C HIS A 134 9.51 -14.58 0.70
N ARG A 135 8.87 -14.16 1.79
CA ARG A 135 7.43 -13.90 1.81
C ARG A 135 7.15 -12.49 1.33
N GLU A 136 6.24 -12.38 0.36
CA GLU A 136 5.86 -11.11 -0.24
C GLU A 136 4.68 -10.48 0.51
N PHE A 137 4.75 -9.18 0.73
CA PHE A 137 3.67 -8.38 1.29
C PHE A 137 3.75 -6.97 0.70
N PHE A 138 2.66 -6.21 0.81
CA PHE A 138 2.52 -4.97 0.04
C PHE A 138 2.12 -3.82 0.95
N ILE A 139 2.63 -2.64 0.63
CA ILE A 139 2.11 -1.37 1.11
C ILE A 139 1.55 -0.65 -0.11
N GLU A 140 0.33 -0.16 0.01
CA GLU A 140 -0.28 0.75 -0.95
C GLU A 140 -0.47 2.10 -0.27
N ILE A 141 -0.04 3.15 -0.94
CA ILE A 141 -0.30 4.53 -0.56
C ILE A 141 -1.15 5.11 -1.67
N ALA A 142 -2.40 5.40 -1.34
CA ALA A 142 -3.36 6.08 -2.18
C ALA A 142 -3.73 7.42 -1.53
N ASP A 143 -4.77 8.04 -2.05
CA ASP A 143 -5.15 9.42 -1.74
C ASP A 143 -5.45 9.61 -0.23
N GLU A 144 -5.21 10.83 0.29
CA GLU A 144 -5.49 11.21 1.68
C GLU A 144 -4.91 10.25 2.75
N TRP A 145 -5.82 9.57 3.45
CA TRP A 145 -5.58 8.75 4.62
C TRP A 145 -5.34 7.28 4.24
N GLU A 146 -5.35 6.97 2.94
CA GLU A 146 -5.30 5.60 2.44
C GLU A 146 -3.86 5.08 2.36
N THR A 147 -3.34 4.63 3.51
CA THR A 147 -2.12 3.81 3.54
C THR A 147 -2.43 2.41 4.06
N SER A 148 -2.43 1.44 3.15
CA SER A 148 -2.89 0.06 3.40
C SER A 148 -1.75 -0.95 3.31
N PHE A 149 -1.84 -2.01 4.11
CA PHE A 149 -0.90 -3.13 4.17
C PHE A 149 -1.61 -4.44 3.87
N TYR A 150 -1.12 -5.14 2.85
CA TYR A 150 -1.69 -6.40 2.39
C TYR A 150 -0.73 -7.56 2.64
N ASN A 151 -1.30 -8.74 2.95
CA ASN A 151 -0.55 -9.93 3.35
C ASN A 151 0.43 -9.72 4.53
N LEU A 152 0.15 -8.72 5.38
CA LEU A 152 0.99 -8.37 6.52
C LEU A 152 0.75 -9.33 7.69
N THR A 153 1.71 -10.22 7.94
CA THR A 153 1.57 -11.27 8.97
C THR A 153 2.83 -11.47 9.83
N GLY A 154 2.66 -12.19 10.94
CA GLY A 154 3.77 -12.66 11.78
C GLY A 154 4.68 -11.55 12.33
N LYS A 155 6.00 -11.69 12.15
CA LYS A 155 7.00 -10.74 12.66
C LYS A 155 6.87 -9.35 12.03
N ASN A 156 6.52 -9.26 10.75
CA ASN A 156 6.36 -7.96 10.08
C ASN A 156 5.13 -7.22 10.57
N LEU A 157 4.02 -7.92 10.85
CA LEU A 157 2.87 -7.29 11.51
C LEU A 157 3.23 -6.72 12.88
N LYS A 158 3.98 -7.47 13.70
CA LYS A 158 4.45 -6.99 15.01
C LYS A 158 5.37 -5.77 14.87
N LEU A 159 6.23 -5.74 13.86
CA LEU A 159 7.11 -4.62 13.57
C LEU A 159 6.32 -3.38 13.14
N VAL A 160 5.41 -3.51 12.17
CA VAL A 160 4.57 -2.40 11.70
C VAL A 160 3.78 -1.80 12.86
N LYS A 161 3.17 -2.62 13.73
CA LYS A 161 2.46 -2.11 14.92
C LYS A 161 3.34 -1.21 15.80
N LYS A 162 4.61 -1.59 16.02
CA LYS A 162 5.55 -0.78 16.81
C LYS A 162 5.93 0.52 16.11
N LEU A 163 6.24 0.44 14.81
CA LEU A 163 6.59 1.61 13.99
C LEU A 163 5.44 2.62 13.92
N VAL A 164 4.23 2.13 13.69
CA VAL A 164 3.01 2.94 13.63
C VAL A 164 2.74 3.62 14.97
N GLN A 165 2.88 2.88 16.08
CA GLN A 165 2.73 3.44 17.42
C GLN A 165 3.78 4.52 17.72
N SER A 166 5.05 4.34 17.33
CA SER A 166 6.09 5.36 17.54
C SER A 166 5.83 6.65 16.77
N GLU A 167 5.03 6.59 15.71
CA GLU A 167 4.61 7.76 14.92
C GLU A 167 3.30 8.38 15.43
N GLY A 168 2.74 7.90 16.54
CA GLY A 168 1.46 8.38 17.06
C GLY A 168 0.26 8.01 16.18
N LEU A 169 0.43 7.00 15.32
CA LEU A 169 -0.60 6.50 14.41
C LEU A 169 -1.20 5.19 14.95
N PHE A 170 -2.28 4.75 14.33
CA PHE A 170 -2.96 3.51 14.63
C PHE A 170 -2.99 2.59 13.41
N LEU A 171 -2.84 1.28 13.66
CA LEU A 171 -2.94 0.26 12.61
C LEU A 171 -4.27 -0.46 12.77
N GLN A 172 -5.26 -0.06 11.97
CA GLN A 172 -6.60 -0.64 12.03
C GLN A 172 -6.67 -1.89 11.16
N LYS A 173 -7.39 -2.91 11.65
CA LYS A 173 -7.57 -4.19 10.97
C LYS A 173 -8.91 -4.20 10.27
N VAL A 174 -8.92 -4.32 8.96
CA VAL A 174 -10.15 -4.55 8.20
C VAL A 174 -10.28 -6.03 7.94
N LYS A 175 -11.33 -6.61 8.52
CA LYS A 175 -11.83 -7.91 8.06
C LYS A 175 -12.78 -7.62 6.91
N ASN A 176 -12.35 -7.89 5.67
CA ASN A 176 -13.30 -7.90 4.57
C ASN A 176 -14.24 -9.10 4.81
N ARG A 177 -15.50 -8.83 5.15
CA ARG A 177 -16.51 -9.80 5.61
C ARG A 177 -16.92 -10.84 4.55
N ARG A 178 -16.22 -10.94 3.42
CA ARG A 178 -16.70 -11.77 2.32
C ARG A 178 -16.34 -13.25 2.41
N TRP A 179 -15.28 -13.68 3.13
CA TRP A 179 -14.93 -15.12 3.18
C TRP A 179 -14.15 -15.49 4.46
N ASP A 180 -14.64 -16.46 5.24
CA ASP A 180 -13.77 -17.36 6.02
C ASP A 180 -13.21 -18.44 5.05
N TRP A 181 -12.11 -19.12 5.42
CA TRP A 181 -11.41 -20.09 4.55
C TRP A 181 -12.34 -21.18 3.95
N ASP A 182 -13.41 -21.51 4.67
CA ASP A 182 -14.39 -22.53 4.31
C ASP A 182 -15.36 -22.08 3.22
N ASP A 183 -15.45 -20.77 2.97
CA ASP A 183 -16.44 -20.21 2.08
C ASP A 183 -15.91 -20.12 0.62
N LEU A 184 -14.59 -20.10 0.37
CA LEU A 184 -14.03 -19.95 -1.00
C LEU A 184 -14.62 -20.97 -2.00
N PRO A 185 -14.82 -20.62 -3.30
CA PRO A 185 -15.30 -21.57 -4.30
C PRO A 185 -14.44 -22.83 -4.31
N LYS A 186 -15.03 -24.03 -4.35
CA LYS A 186 -14.29 -25.32 -4.26
C LYS A 186 -13.14 -25.44 -5.27
N SER A 187 -13.23 -24.80 -6.42
CA SER A 187 -12.18 -24.72 -7.44
C SER A 187 -10.94 -23.91 -7.03
N TRP A 188 -11.04 -23.10 -5.96
CA TRP A 188 -9.98 -22.29 -5.36
C TRP A 188 -9.43 -22.91 -4.06
N GLN A 189 -10.15 -23.88 -3.49
CA GLN A 189 -9.67 -24.75 -2.41
C GLN A 189 -8.79 -25.90 -2.95
N ASP A 190 -8.74 -26.08 -4.27
CA ASP A 190 -7.94 -27.12 -4.93
C ASP A 190 -6.44 -26.76 -4.97
N LYS A 191 -5.64 -27.57 -4.29
CA LYS A 191 -4.16 -27.48 -4.18
C LYS A 191 -3.44 -27.69 -5.52
N SER A 192 -4.16 -28.02 -6.60
CA SER A 192 -3.62 -28.28 -7.93
C SER A 192 -3.29 -27.02 -8.75
N TYR A 193 -3.75 -25.84 -8.34
CA TYR A 193 -3.59 -24.61 -9.12
C TYR A 193 -2.13 -24.11 -9.05
N LYS A 194 -1.31 -24.56 -10.02
CA LYS A 194 0.16 -24.39 -10.11
C LYS A 194 0.69 -22.96 -9.90
N LYS A 195 -0.14 -21.93 -10.04
CA LYS A 195 0.21 -20.52 -9.75
C LYS A 195 0.45 -20.23 -8.26
N TRP A 196 -0.18 -20.99 -7.35
CA TRP A 196 -0.17 -20.71 -5.91
C TRP A 196 1.04 -21.27 -5.14
N LYS A 197 1.64 -22.38 -5.62
CA LYS A 197 2.78 -23.03 -4.95
C LYS A 197 3.99 -22.10 -4.75
N LYS A 198 4.10 -21.02 -5.52
CA LYS A 198 5.21 -20.07 -5.46
C LYS A 198 5.08 -19.02 -4.32
N PHE A 199 3.87 -18.77 -3.83
CA PHE A 199 3.61 -17.67 -2.88
C PHE A 199 3.55 -18.10 -1.40
N TYR A 200 3.29 -19.38 -1.12
CA TYR A 200 3.15 -19.90 0.25
C TYR A 200 4.21 -20.93 0.67
N HIS A 201 4.95 -21.50 -0.28
CA HIS A 201 6.06 -22.42 0.00
C HIS A 201 7.34 -21.97 -0.72
N LYS A 202 8.05 -21.05 -0.06
CA LYS A 202 9.47 -21.17 0.29
C LYS A 202 9.72 -20.38 1.57
#